data_AF-A0A944HXS0-F1
#
_entry.id   AF-A0A944HXS0-F1
#
_cell.length_a   1.000
_cell.length_b   1.000
_cell.length_c   1.000
_cell.angle_alpha   90.00
_cell.angle_beta   90.00
_cell.angle_gamma   90.00
#
_symmetry.space_group_name_H-M   'P 1'
#
loop_
_entity.id
_entity.type
_entity.pdbx_description
1 polymer ?
#
loop_
_entity_poly.entity_id
_entity_poly.type
_entity_poly.pdbx_seq_one_letter_code
_entity_poly.pdbx_strand_id
1 'polypeptide(L)'
;MLQNSPSGFQRTATSAEIREIAPTAVLVRVYPVRRSVTHLFESDFYRMLIDRRTEEEVARMVRRGFGRIADWRRAHDFYLPTETLYLTPEPHQNGYVPEDDQSFGLSLSRRIAIGSGER
;
A
#
# COMPACT_ATOMS: atom_id res chain seq x y z
N MET A 1 40.12 -14.39 -12.75
CA MET A 1 39.10 -15.24 -12.10
C MET A 1 38.79 -14.69 -10.71
N LEU A 2 37.55 -14.93 -10.27
CA LEU A 2 36.88 -14.54 -9.00
C LEU A 2 36.14 -13.19 -9.01
N GLN A 3 34.93 -13.32 -9.58
CA GLN A 3 33.71 -12.59 -9.26
C GLN A 3 33.49 -12.48 -7.75
N ASN A 4 33.04 -11.32 -7.29
CA ASN A 4 32.18 -11.14 -6.13
C ASN A 4 31.44 -9.82 -6.30
N SER A 5 30.49 -9.81 -7.23
CA SER A 5 29.43 -8.80 -7.23
C SER A 5 28.52 -9.15 -6.04
N PRO A 6 28.38 -8.30 -5.01
CA PRO A 6 27.31 -8.48 -4.06
C PRO A 6 26.02 -8.18 -4.82
N SER A 7 25.31 -9.23 -5.20
CA SER A 7 23.89 -9.20 -5.54
C SER A 7 23.10 -8.86 -4.28
N GLY A 8 23.31 -7.64 -3.76
CA GLY A 8 22.34 -6.97 -2.92
C GLY A 8 21.16 -6.68 -3.82
N PHE A 9 20.09 -7.48 -3.68
CA PHE A 9 18.78 -7.10 -4.17
C PHE A 9 18.54 -5.67 -3.68
N GLN A 10 18.72 -4.67 -4.55
CA GLN A 10 18.09 -3.38 -4.34
C GLN A 10 16.61 -3.69 -4.34
N ARG A 11 16.03 -3.87 -3.14
CA ARG A 11 14.58 -3.81 -2.99
C ARG A 11 14.24 -2.40 -3.41
N THR A 12 13.79 -2.24 -4.64
CA THR A 12 13.06 -1.06 -5.03
C THR A 12 11.99 -0.83 -3.97
N ALA A 13 11.95 0.40 -3.46
CA ALA A 13 10.89 0.89 -2.59
C ALA A 13 9.53 0.45 -3.19
N THR A 14 8.68 -0.23 -2.42
CA THR A 14 7.38 -0.74 -2.93
C THR A 14 6.56 0.41 -3.52
N SER A 15 6.72 1.61 -2.96
CA SER A 15 6.11 2.83 -3.49
C SER A 15 6.66 3.25 -4.86
N ALA A 16 7.94 3.04 -5.13
CA ALA A 16 8.52 3.35 -6.44
C ALA A 16 7.94 2.45 -7.54
N GLU A 17 7.88 1.14 -7.30
CA GLU A 17 7.28 0.18 -8.24
C GLU A 17 5.81 0.49 -8.52
N ILE A 18 5.04 0.86 -7.48
CA ILE A 18 3.63 1.23 -7.66
C ILE A 18 3.50 2.55 -8.45
N ARG A 19 4.39 3.53 -8.23
CA ARG A 19 4.38 4.81 -8.97
C ARG A 19 4.76 4.66 -10.44
N GLU A 20 5.53 3.65 -10.81
CA GLU A 20 5.76 3.34 -12.24
C GLU A 20 4.46 2.96 -12.95
N ILE A 21 3.51 2.35 -12.24
CA ILE A 21 2.23 1.91 -12.79
C ILE A 21 1.14 2.97 -12.61
N ALA A 22 1.12 3.64 -11.47
CA ALA A 22 0.13 4.66 -11.09
C ALA A 22 0.84 5.90 -10.53
N PRO A 23 1.34 6.81 -11.40
CA PRO A 23 2.22 7.90 -10.99
C PRO A 23 1.66 8.85 -9.94
N THR A 24 0.35 9.13 -10.02
CA THR A 24 -0.36 10.06 -9.14
C THR A 24 -0.91 9.40 -7.87
N ALA A 25 -0.74 8.08 -7.71
CA ALA A 25 -1.21 7.39 -6.52
C ALA A 25 -0.48 7.89 -5.26
N VAL A 26 -1.24 8.06 -4.17
CA VAL A 26 -0.71 8.35 -2.84
C VAL A 26 -1.10 7.30 -1.81
N LEU A 27 -2.20 6.57 -2.05
CA LEU A 27 -2.65 5.49 -1.19
C LEU A 27 -3.12 4.30 -2.01
N VAL A 28 -2.80 3.11 -1.51
CA VAL A 28 -3.36 1.84 -1.96
C VAL A 28 -4.14 1.23 -0.81
N ARG A 29 -5.45 1.01 -1.00
CA ARG A 29 -6.28 0.20 -0.09
C ARG A 29 -6.35 -1.23 -0.59
N VAL A 30 -5.70 -2.13 0.15
CA VAL A 30 -5.67 -3.56 -0.13
C VAL A 30 -6.75 -4.25 0.69
N TYR A 31 -7.74 -4.85 0.02
CA TYR A 31 -8.77 -5.62 0.69
C TYR A 31 -8.36 -7.08 0.92
N PRO A 32 -9.10 -7.83 1.76
CA PRO A 32 -8.90 -9.26 1.90
C PRO A 32 -9.02 -9.99 0.56
N VAL A 33 -8.22 -11.04 0.36
CA VAL A 33 -8.15 -11.81 -0.90
C VAL A 33 -9.53 -12.24 -1.43
N ARG A 34 -10.46 -12.54 -0.52
CA ARG A 34 -11.84 -12.94 -0.86
C ARG A 34 -12.63 -11.87 -1.63
N ARG A 35 -12.27 -10.58 -1.51
CA ARG A 35 -12.95 -9.48 -2.21
C ARG A 35 -12.28 -9.07 -3.52
N SER A 36 -11.02 -9.45 -3.75
CA SER A 36 -10.23 -9.14 -4.97
C SER A 36 -10.05 -7.66 -5.35
N VAL A 37 -10.80 -6.73 -4.79
CA VAL A 37 -10.73 -5.31 -5.15
C VAL A 37 -9.55 -4.67 -4.43
N THR A 38 -8.74 -3.89 -5.16
CA THR A 38 -7.73 -3.00 -4.59
C THR A 38 -8.03 -1.62 -5.10
N HIS A 39 -8.05 -0.61 -4.24
CA HIS A 39 -8.28 0.76 -4.66
C HIS A 39 -7.00 1.56 -4.60
N LEU A 40 -6.78 2.41 -5.61
CA LEU A 40 -5.73 3.41 -5.61
C LEU A 40 -6.39 4.78 -5.54
N PHE A 41 -5.77 5.69 -4.78
CA PHE A 41 -6.29 7.04 -4.57
C PHE A 41 -5.23 8.09 -4.90
N GLU A 42 -5.69 9.20 -5.46
CA GLU A 42 -4.90 10.42 -5.65
C GLU A 42 -4.87 11.27 -4.37
N SER A 43 -4.07 12.34 -4.37
CA SER A 43 -3.87 13.23 -3.21
C SER A 43 -5.13 13.96 -2.75
N ASP A 44 -6.10 14.13 -3.65
CA ASP A 44 -7.42 14.71 -3.39
C ASP A 44 -8.46 13.65 -3.02
N PHE A 45 -8.01 12.41 -2.81
CA PHE A 45 -8.79 11.28 -2.32
C PHE A 45 -9.79 10.70 -3.32
N TYR A 46 -9.72 11.07 -4.60
CA TYR A 46 -10.48 10.39 -5.63
C TYR A 46 -9.88 9.02 -5.95
N ARG A 47 -10.76 8.02 -6.10
CA ARG A 47 -10.38 6.69 -6.56
C ARG A 47 -9.95 6.77 -8.03
N MET A 48 -8.78 6.24 -8.33
CA MET A 48 -8.29 6.08 -9.69
C MET A 48 -9.08 5.00 -10.42
N LEU A 49 -9.40 5.25 -11.70
CA LEU A 49 -9.95 4.23 -12.60
C LEU A 49 -8.80 3.40 -13.17
N ILE A 50 -8.61 2.20 -12.63
CA ILE A 50 -7.51 1.29 -12.97
C ILE A 50 -8.09 -0.07 -13.32
N ASP A 51 -7.46 -0.77 -14.26
CA ASP A 51 -7.89 -2.10 -14.66
C ASP A 51 -7.58 -3.14 -13.56
N ARG A 52 -8.37 -4.21 -13.55
CA ARG A 52 -8.28 -5.27 -12.53
C ARG A 52 -6.90 -5.92 -12.44
N ARG A 53 -6.19 -6.09 -13.56
CA ARG A 53 -4.87 -6.74 -13.54
C ARG A 53 -3.87 -5.87 -12.78
N THR A 54 -3.91 -4.57 -13.01
CA THR A 54 -3.10 -3.60 -12.28
C THR A 54 -3.48 -3.56 -10.79
N GLU A 55 -4.77 -3.56 -10.45
CA GLU A 55 -5.24 -3.64 -9.05
C GLU A 55 -4.68 -4.88 -8.33
N GLU A 56 -4.68 -6.04 -8.98
CA GLU A 56 -4.16 -7.31 -8.45
C GLU A 56 -2.63 -7.32 -8.31
N GLU A 57 -1.91 -6.71 -9.25
CA GLU A 57 -0.46 -6.58 -9.22
C GLU A 57 0.01 -5.68 -8.08
N VAL A 58 -0.59 -4.50 -7.95
CA VAL A 58 -0.33 -3.57 -6.84
C VAL A 58 -0.61 -4.24 -5.50
N ALA A 59 -1.73 -4.98 -5.37
CA ALA A 59 -2.04 -5.75 -4.17
C ALA A 59 -0.95 -6.77 -3.82
N ARG A 60 -0.40 -7.45 -4.85
CA ARG A 60 0.66 -8.44 -4.70
C ARG A 60 1.95 -7.80 -4.22
N MET A 61 2.31 -6.64 -4.76
CA MET A 61 3.49 -5.86 -4.36
C MET A 61 3.41 -5.49 -2.88
N VAL A 62 2.30 -4.86 -2.45
CA VAL A 62 2.09 -4.47 -1.04
C VAL A 62 2.09 -5.70 -0.13
N ARG A 63 1.38 -6.77 -0.49
CA ARG A 63 1.37 -8.01 0.32
C ARG A 63 2.74 -8.65 0.44
N ARG A 64 3.58 -8.60 -0.60
CA ARG A 64 4.95 -9.12 -0.58
C ARG A 64 5.84 -8.27 0.35
N GLY A 65 5.68 -6.95 0.34
CA GLY A 65 6.42 -6.03 1.20
C GLY A 65 6.15 -6.25 2.70
N PHE A 66 4.88 -6.51 3.06
CA PHE A 66 4.43 -6.56 4.46
C PHE A 66 3.96 -7.94 4.93
N GLY A 67 4.28 -9.00 4.17
CA GLY A 67 3.60 -10.30 4.23
C GLY A 67 3.42 -10.90 5.62
N ARG A 68 4.46 -10.88 6.47
CA ARG A 68 4.41 -11.46 7.83
C ARG A 68 3.94 -10.49 8.91
N ILE A 69 3.81 -9.21 8.59
CA ILE A 69 3.56 -8.14 9.57
C ILE A 69 2.07 -7.78 9.64
N ALA A 70 1.34 -7.93 8.53
CA ALA A 70 -0.07 -7.58 8.44
C ALA A 70 -1.01 -8.80 8.42
N ASP A 71 -2.18 -8.66 9.03
CA ASP A 71 -3.26 -9.65 8.95
C ASP A 71 -4.14 -9.41 7.72
N TRP A 72 -3.80 -10.02 6.58
CA TRP A 72 -4.51 -9.87 5.31
C TRP A 72 -5.97 -10.37 5.28
N ARG A 73 -6.51 -10.84 6.40
CA ARG A 73 -7.95 -11.06 6.59
C ARG A 73 -8.70 -9.73 6.76
N ARG A 74 -7.98 -8.64 7.02
CA ARG A 74 -8.47 -7.27 7.17
C ARG A 74 -7.97 -6.38 6.02
N ALA A 75 -8.68 -5.28 5.77
CA ALA A 75 -8.23 -4.28 4.79
C ALA A 75 -7.12 -3.42 5.38
N HIS A 76 -6.17 -3.03 4.52
CA HIS A 76 -5.03 -2.19 4.90
C HIS A 76 -4.86 -1.04 3.92
N ASP A 77 -4.45 0.10 4.45
CA ASP A 77 -4.15 1.31 3.71
C ASP A 77 -2.62 1.46 3.68
N PHE A 78 -2.03 1.35 2.49
CA PHE A 78 -0.60 1.56 2.25
C PHE A 78 -0.39 2.96 1.70
N TYR A 79 0.28 3.80 2.48
CA TYR A 79 0.59 5.18 2.13
C TYR A 79 1.96 5.25 1.46
N LEU A 80 1.94 5.59 0.17
CA LEU A 80 3.10 5.55 -0.69
C LEU A 80 4.21 6.52 -0.24
N PRO A 81 3.92 7.78 0.10
CA PRO A 81 4.97 8.77 0.42
C PRO A 81 5.91 8.38 1.56
N THR A 82 5.43 7.64 2.56
CA THR A 82 6.24 7.20 3.72
C THR A 82 6.35 5.67 3.82
N GLU A 83 5.94 4.97 2.77
CA GLU A 83 5.84 3.50 2.73
C GLU A 83 5.16 2.90 3.97
N THR A 84 4.18 3.57 4.54
CA THR A 84 3.62 3.17 5.83
C THR A 84 2.32 2.39 5.63
N LEU A 85 2.21 1.25 6.30
CA LEU A 85 1.02 0.42 6.29
C LEU A 85 0.18 0.72 7.53
N TYR A 86 -1.11 0.96 7.30
CA TYR A 86 -2.12 1.22 8.31
C TYR A 86 -3.25 0.20 8.20
N LEU A 87 -3.94 -0.02 9.30
CA LEU A 87 -5.21 -0.72 9.30
C LEU A 87 -6.31 0.21 8.77
N THR A 88 -7.05 -0.22 7.75
CA THR A 88 -8.15 0.57 7.17
C THR A 88 -9.29 0.77 8.19
N PRO A 89 -9.73 2.01 8.47
CA PRO A 89 -10.93 2.25 9.25
C PRO A 89 -12.18 1.87 8.44
N GLU A 90 -13.14 1.21 9.08
CA GLU A 90 -14.49 0.96 8.54
C GLU A 90 -14.53 0.52 7.06
N PRO A 91 -13.86 -0.59 6.69
CA PRO A 91 -13.57 -0.94 5.29
C PRO A 91 -14.80 -1.27 4.44
N HIS A 92 -15.98 -1.34 5.05
CA HIS A 92 -17.26 -1.56 4.38
C HIS A 92 -17.90 -0.28 3.86
N GLN A 93 -17.44 0.89 4.31
CA GLN A 93 -17.86 2.17 3.77
C GLN A 93 -16.99 2.49 2.54
N ASN A 94 -17.59 2.38 1.36
CA ASN A 94 -16.91 2.72 0.11
C ASN A 94 -16.62 4.22 0.09
N GLY A 95 -15.34 4.58 -0.02
CA GLY A 95 -14.92 5.98 -0.14
C GLY A 95 -14.86 6.75 1.18
N TYR A 96 -15.04 6.11 2.34
CA TYR A 96 -14.85 6.81 3.60
C TYR A 96 -13.36 7.03 3.87
N VAL A 97 -12.93 8.24 3.54
CA VAL A 97 -11.98 9.01 4.33
C VAL A 97 -12.76 9.41 5.57
N PRO A 98 -12.31 9.10 6.79
CA PRO A 98 -13.01 9.61 7.94
C PRO A 98 -13.02 11.13 7.88
N GLU A 99 -14.20 11.73 7.70
CA GLU A 99 -14.38 13.19 7.70
C GLU A 99 -13.84 13.81 9.00
N ASP A 100 -13.78 13.00 10.06
CA ASP A 100 -13.30 13.34 11.40
C ASP A 100 -11.79 13.18 11.58
N ASP A 101 -11.08 12.64 10.58
CA ASP A 101 -9.65 12.36 10.64
C ASP A 101 -8.97 12.97 9.42
N GLN A 102 -8.48 14.22 9.57
CA GLN A 102 -7.66 14.92 8.58
C GLN A 102 -6.41 14.13 8.15
N SER A 103 -6.14 12.97 8.78
CA SER A 103 -5.05 12.07 8.43
C SER A 103 -5.41 10.99 7.41
N PHE A 104 -6.63 10.87 6.88
CA PHE A 104 -6.95 9.85 5.86
C PHE A 104 -6.70 8.40 6.33
N GLY A 105 -7.04 8.12 7.59
CA GLY A 105 -6.78 6.81 8.19
C GLY A 105 -5.33 6.60 8.63
N LEU A 106 -4.42 7.58 8.39
CA LEU A 106 -2.99 7.53 8.71
C LEU A 106 -2.68 7.89 10.17
N SER A 107 -3.69 7.85 11.05
CA SER A 107 -3.50 8.01 12.48
C SER A 107 -2.47 7.02 13.02
N LEU A 108 -1.55 7.51 13.87
CA LEU A 108 -0.51 6.68 14.50
C LEU A 108 -1.08 5.47 15.25
N SER A 109 -2.30 5.59 15.80
CA SER A 109 -3.00 4.50 16.50
C SER A 109 -3.32 3.30 15.60
N ARG A 110 -3.35 3.50 14.28
CA ARG A 110 -3.68 2.49 13.26
C ARG A 110 -2.45 1.99 12.50
N ARG A 111 -1.28 2.58 12.74
CA ARG A 111 -0.03 2.24 12.05
C ARG A 111 0.39 0.81 12.41
N ILE A 112 0.64 0.01 11.39
CA ILE A 112 1.11 -1.37 11.52
C ILE A 112 2.62 -1.45 11.31
N ALA A 113 3.13 -0.86 10.22
CA ALA A 113 4.53 -0.99 9.84
C ALA A 113 4.97 0.14 8.90
N ILE A 114 6.28 0.35 8.79
CA ILE A 114 6.91 1.22 7.80
C ILE A 114 7.78 0.32 6.89
N GLY A 115 7.62 0.46 5.58
CA GLY A 115 8.45 -0.16 4.55
C GLY A 115 9.88 0.34 4.72
N SER A 116 10.80 -0.59 4.88
CA SER A 116 12.13 -0.36 5.45
C SER A 116 12.90 0.80 4.81
N GLY A 117 13.18 1.80 5.64
CA GLY A 117 14.39 2.61 5.62
C GLY A 117 14.79 2.89 7.07
N GLU A 118 15.66 2.03 7.62
CA GLU A 118 16.51 2.15 8.81
C GLU A 118 15.88 2.51 10.19
N ARG A 119 16.28 1.73 11.20
CA ARG A 119 16.53 2.26 12.55
C ARG A 119 17.92 2.85 12.57
#